data_AF-A0A956ZXI2-F1
#
_entry.id   AF-A0A956ZXI2-F1
#
_cell.length_a   1.000
_cell.length_b   1.000
_cell.length_c   1.000
_cell.angle_alpha   90.00
_cell.angle_beta   90.00
_cell.angle_gamma   90.00
#
_symmetry.space_group_name_H-M   'P 1'
#
loop_
_entity.id
_entity.type
_entity.pdbx_description
1 polymer ?
#
loop_
_entity_poly.entity_id
_entity_poly.type
_entity_poly.pdbx_seq_one_letter_code
_entity_poly.pdbx_strand_id
1 'polypeptide(L)'
;MPKGTGHKMMSTNTRFSDIVLEDAKLSMSAKGLFVSIGFLGNGCKLDKLLSRTTDSTAALLKSLTELERAGYIEIDARKTIHVKSPAAFGTRI
;
A
#
# COMPACT_ATOMS: atom_id res chain seq x y z
N MET A 1 -9.47 18.56 44.89
CA MET A 1 -9.09 18.43 43.46
C MET A 1 -8.83 16.96 43.15
N PRO A 2 -9.52 16.38 42.17
CA PRO A 2 -8.85 15.38 41.33
C PRO A 2 -9.18 15.59 39.84
N LYS A 3 -8.16 15.88 39.01
CA LYS A 3 -8.23 15.74 37.56
C LYS A 3 -7.69 14.36 37.19
N GLY A 4 -8.57 13.37 37.20
CA GLY A 4 -8.30 12.03 36.67
C GLY A 4 -8.88 11.88 35.27
N THR A 5 -8.29 10.97 34.50
CA THR A 5 -8.67 10.53 33.15
C THR A 5 -8.35 11.49 32.01
N GLY A 6 -7.05 11.65 31.75
CA GLY A 6 -6.59 11.77 30.37
C GLY A 6 -6.93 10.46 29.65
N HIS A 7 -8.05 10.43 28.94
CA HIS A 7 -8.31 9.43 27.92
C HIS A 7 -7.19 9.56 26.89
N LYS A 8 -6.15 8.73 27.02
CA LYS A 8 -5.23 8.46 25.92
C LYS A 8 -6.06 7.70 24.89
N MET A 9 -6.75 8.45 24.03
CA MET A 9 -7.22 7.94 22.75
C MET A 9 -5.97 7.46 22.02
N MET A 10 -5.63 6.17 22.20
CA MET A 10 -4.77 5.47 21.27
C MET A 10 -5.58 5.44 19.98
N SER A 11 -5.33 6.43 19.12
CA SER A 11 -5.78 6.37 17.74
C SER A 11 -5.14 5.11 17.17
N THR A 12 -5.91 4.02 17.12
CA THR A 12 -5.59 2.79 16.41
C THR A 12 -5.64 3.08 14.91
N ASN A 13 -4.84 4.06 14.46
CA ASN A 13 -4.40 4.16 13.08
C ASN A 13 -3.39 3.04 12.92
N THR A 14 -3.86 1.81 12.74
CA THR A 14 -3.06 0.82 12.04
C THR A 14 -2.71 1.50 10.72
N ARG A 15 -1.47 1.99 10.57
CA ARG A 15 -1.07 2.59 9.30
C ARG A 15 -1.20 1.46 8.30
N PHE A 16 -1.95 1.66 7.22
CA PHE A 16 -2.13 0.62 6.20
C PHE A 16 -0.80 0.04 5.71
N SER A 17 0.26 0.84 5.80
CA SER A 17 1.65 0.45 5.63
C SER A 17 2.09 -0.71 6.54
N ASP A 18 1.73 -0.73 7.83
CA ASP A 18 2.20 -1.72 8.80
C ASP A 18 1.76 -3.14 8.42
N ILE A 19 0.50 -3.30 7.98
CA ILE A 19 -0.02 -4.59 7.49
C ILE A 19 0.78 -5.10 6.29
N VAL A 20 1.13 -4.20 5.37
CA VAL A 20 1.93 -4.55 4.18
C VAL A 20 3.40 -4.79 4.55
N LEU A 21 3.94 -4.03 5.51
CA LEU A 21 5.31 -4.14 5.98
C LEU A 21 5.56 -5.44 6.73
N GLU A 22 4.55 -5.97 7.42
CA GLU A 22 4.60 -7.23 8.16
C GLU A 22 4.39 -8.47 7.27
N ASP A 23 3.89 -8.33 6.03
CA ASP A 23 3.69 -9.49 5.15
C ASP A 23 5.03 -10.07 4.66
N ALA A 24 5.38 -11.26 5.14
CA ALA A 24 6.60 -11.98 4.77
C ALA A 24 6.63 -12.46 3.31
N LYS A 25 5.48 -12.52 2.63
CA LYS A 25 5.37 -12.92 1.22
C LYS A 25 5.69 -11.80 0.26
N LEU A 26 5.75 -10.56 0.74
CA LEU A 26 6.10 -9.38 -0.06
C LEU A 26 7.58 -9.05 0.02
N SER A 27 8.18 -8.78 -1.13
CA SER A 27 9.51 -8.22 -1.26
C SER A 27 9.59 -6.82 -0.67
N MET A 28 10.78 -6.41 -0.21
CA MET A 28 10.99 -5.05 0.30
C MET A 28 10.70 -3.98 -0.77
N SER A 29 10.96 -4.30 -2.05
CA SER A 29 10.61 -3.42 -3.17
C SER A 29 9.09 -3.26 -3.32
N ALA A 30 8.31 -4.35 -3.23
CA ALA A 30 6.85 -4.28 -3.25
C ALA A 30 6.29 -3.47 -2.09
N LYS A 31 6.82 -3.67 -0.88
CA LYS A 31 6.44 -2.87 0.31
C LYS A 31 6.72 -1.38 0.12
N GLY A 32 7.91 -1.02 -0.35
CA GLY A 32 8.27 0.37 -0.63
C GLY A 32 7.41 1.00 -1.72
N LEU A 33 7.05 0.20 -2.74
CA LEU A 33 6.16 0.64 -3.81
C LEU A 33 4.74 0.91 -3.30
N PHE A 34 4.22 0.06 -2.42
CA PHE A 34 2.91 0.25 -1.80
C PHE A 34 2.84 1.57 -1.00
N VAL A 35 3.88 1.89 -0.23
CA VAL A 35 3.98 3.17 0.48
C VAL A 35 3.99 4.35 -0.50
N SER A 36 4.71 4.21 -1.63
CA SER A 36 4.76 5.23 -2.68
C SER A 36 3.39 5.46 -3.34
N ILE A 37 2.63 4.40 -3.59
CA ILE A 37 1.25 4.47 -4.07
C ILE A 37 0.37 5.20 -3.06
N GLY A 38 0.50 4.87 -1.77
CA GLY A 38 -0.20 5.55 -0.68
C GLY A 38 0.08 7.06 -0.63
N PHE A 39 1.31 7.47 -0.92
CA PHE A 39 1.70 8.89 -0.98
C PHE A 39 1.16 9.61 -2.23
N LEU A 40 1.14 8.95 -3.38
CA LEU A 40 0.55 9.50 -4.61
C LEU A 40 -0.98 9.57 -4.56
N GLY A 41 -1.59 8.79 -3.67
CA GLY A 41 -3.02 8.69 -3.50
C GLY A 41 -3.62 7.51 -4.27
N ASN A 42 -4.75 7.02 -3.76
CA ASN A 42 -5.53 5.99 -4.41
C ASN A 42 -5.98 6.44 -5.81
N GLY A 43 -5.89 5.56 -6.80
CA GLY A 43 -6.22 5.90 -8.19
C GLY A 43 -5.06 6.58 -8.95
N CYS A 44 -3.82 6.37 -8.51
CA CYS A 44 -2.66 6.90 -9.24
C CYS A 44 -2.44 6.15 -10.56
N LYS A 45 -1.93 6.85 -11.58
CA LYS A 45 -1.61 6.24 -12.88
C LYS A 45 -0.23 5.57 -12.85
N LEU A 46 -0.11 4.42 -13.50
CA LEU A 46 1.16 3.71 -13.64
C LEU A 46 2.29 4.60 -14.16
N ASP A 47 2.03 5.43 -15.18
CA ASP A 47 3.05 6.33 -15.75
C ASP A 47 3.56 7.37 -14.74
N LYS A 48 2.71 7.81 -13.81
CA LYS A 48 3.12 8.72 -12.72
C LYS A 48 4.02 8.01 -11.72
N LEU A 49 3.73 6.74 -11.42
CA LEU A 49 4.57 5.91 -10.56
C LEU A 49 5.95 5.69 -11.19
N LEU A 50 5.97 5.34 -12.48
CA LEU A 50 7.19 5.16 -13.27
C LEU A 50 8.05 6.43 -13.32
N SER A 51 7.42 7.60 -13.45
CA SER A 51 8.14 8.89 -13.49
C SER A 51 8.77 9.31 -12.16
N ARG A 52 8.42 8.65 -11.04
CA ARG A 52 8.88 9.01 -9.69
C ARG A 52 9.84 8.01 -9.07
N THR A 53 9.99 6.83 -9.67
CA THR A 53 10.98 5.85 -9.23
C THR A 53 12.26 5.98 -10.04
N THR A 54 13.38 5.65 -9.40
CA THR A 54 14.67 5.44 -10.07
C THR A 54 14.86 3.98 -10.51
N ASP A 55 13.93 3.09 -10.14
CA ASP A 55 14.00 1.68 -10.51
C ASP A 55 13.76 1.47 -12.00
N SER A 56 14.32 0.38 -12.52
CA SER A 56 13.97 -0.09 -13.85
C SER A 56 12.47 -0.40 -13.95
N THR A 57 11.86 -0.09 -15.09
CA THR A 57 10.45 -0.40 -15.37
C THR A 57 10.09 -1.86 -15.07
N ALA A 58 11.00 -2.80 -15.38
CA ALA A 58 10.79 -4.22 -15.12
C ALA A 58 10.70 -4.54 -13.61
N ALA A 59 11.55 -3.93 -12.78
CA ALA A 59 11.52 -4.13 -11.33
C ALA A 59 10.24 -3.56 -10.70
N LEU A 60 9.78 -2.42 -11.20
CA LEU A 60 8.52 -1.81 -10.73
C LEU A 60 7.31 -2.67 -11.12
N LEU A 61 7.25 -3.14 -12.37
CA LEU A 61 6.16 -4.03 -12.82
C LEU A 61 6.12 -5.35 -12.04
N LYS A 62 7.29 -5.92 -11.71
CA LYS A 62 7.39 -7.11 -10.85
C LYS A 62 6.79 -6.85 -9.46
N SER A 63 7.13 -5.71 -8.87
CA SER A 63 6.63 -5.29 -7.55
C SER A 63 5.12 -5.03 -7.55
N LEU A 64 4.59 -4.42 -8.63
CA LEU A 64 3.15 -4.26 -8.82
C LEU A 64 2.42 -5.59 -8.94
N THR A 65 2.96 -6.50 -9.75
CA THR A 65 2.40 -7.85 -9.92
C THR A 65 2.36 -8.59 -8.59
N GLU A 66 3.37 -8.42 -7.75
CA GLU A 66 3.44 -9.01 -6.42
C GLU A 66 2.35 -8.47 -5.50
N LEU A 67 2.18 -7.14 -5.43
CA LEU A 67 1.12 -6.50 -4.65
C LEU A 67 -0.28 -6.88 -5.13
N GLU A 68 -0.48 -6.97 -6.44
CA GLU A 68 -1.76 -7.37 -7.04
C GLU A 68 -2.07 -8.84 -6.70
N ARG A 69 -1.10 -9.74 -6.86
CA ARG A 69 -1.25 -11.16 -6.52
C ARG A 69 -1.52 -11.40 -5.04
N ALA A 70 -0.92 -10.58 -4.18
CA ALA A 70 -1.15 -10.63 -2.74
C ALA A 70 -2.46 -9.94 -2.32
N GLY A 71 -3.18 -9.30 -3.26
CA GLY A 71 -4.49 -8.72 -3.00
C GLY A 71 -4.45 -7.37 -2.28
N TYR A 72 -3.35 -6.62 -2.40
CA TYR A 72 -3.24 -5.27 -1.82
C TYR A 72 -3.69 -4.17 -2.77
N ILE A 73 -3.53 -4.41 -4.08
CA ILE A 73 -3.92 -3.47 -5.11
C ILE A 73 -4.72 -4.17 -6.21
N GLU A 74 -5.36 -3.36 -7.05
CA GLU A 74 -5.89 -3.75 -8.35
C GLU A 74 -5.46 -2.72 -9.39
N ILE A 75 -5.22 -3.19 -10.62
CA ILE A 75 -4.87 -2.32 -11.74
C ILE A 75 -5.99 -2.41 -12.76
N ASP A 76 -6.63 -1.28 -13.05
CA ASP A 76 -7.72 -1.24 -14.02
C ASP A 76 -7.22 -1.23 -15.48
N ALA A 77 -8.13 -1.41 -16.43
CA ALA A 77 -7.83 -1.38 -17.86
C ALA A 77 -7.24 -0.04 -18.34
N ARG A 78 -7.37 1.03 -17.57
CA ARG A 78 -6.80 2.36 -17.84
C ARG A 78 -5.42 2.55 -17.21
N LYS A 79 -4.82 1.48 -16.67
CA LYS A 79 -3.53 1.49 -15.95
C LYS A 79 -3.55 2.38 -14.71
N THR A 80 -4.71 2.46 -14.07
CA THR A 80 -4.89 3.13 -12.79
C THR A 80 -4.76 2.12 -11.67
N ILE A 81 -3.97 2.46 -10.66
CA ILE A 81 -3.68 1.59 -9.51
C ILE A 81 -4.58 2.01 -8.36
N HIS A 82 -5.39 1.07 -7.89
CA HIS A 82 -6.26 1.26 -6.73
C HIS A 82 -5.78 0.36 -5.59
N VAL A 83 -5.64 0.95 -4.41
CA VAL A 83 -5.37 0.23 -3.16
C VAL A 83 -6.68 -0.35 -2.68
N LYS A 84 -6.69 -1.66 -2.41
CA LYS A 84 -7.88 -2.34 -1.88
C LYS A 84 -8.19 -1.84 -0.46
N SER A 85 -9.42 -2.09 0.01
CA SER A 85 -9.73 -1.76 1.40
C SER A 85 -8.88 -2.63 2.34
N PRO A 86 -8.54 -2.14 3.54
CA PRO A 86 -7.75 -2.91 4.51
C PRO A 86 -8.41 -4.25 4.89
N ALA A 87 -9.74 -4.27 4.93
CA ALA A 87 -10.52 -5.49 5.16
C ALA A 87 -10.37 -6.53 4.04
N ALA A 88 -9.94 -6.12 2.85
CA ALA A 88 -9.70 -6.95 1.67
C ALA A 88 -8.22 -7.25 1.42
N PHE A 89 -7.30 -6.83 2.31
CA PHE A 89 -5.88 -7.15 2.18
C PHE A 89 -5.62 -8.63 2.41
N GLY A 90 -4.75 -9.23 1.58
CA GLY A 90 -4.41 -10.64 1.69
C GLY A 90 -5.56 -11.61 1.36
N THR A 91 -6.76 -11.12 1.04
CA THR A 91 -7.91 -11.94 0.67
C THR A 91 -8.02 -11.99 -0.86
N ARG A 92 -7.86 -13.19 -1.41
CA ARG A 92 -8.20 -13.47 -2.81
C ARG A 92 -9.71 -13.53 -2.93
N ILE A 93 -10.26 -12.73 -3.85
CA ILE A 93 -11.56 -13.00 -4.47
C ILE A 93 -11.34 -13.98 -5.63
#